data_AF-A0A5Y9UZV1-F1
#
_entry.id   AF-A0A5Y9UZV1-F1
#
_cell.length_a   1.000
_cell.length_b   1.000
_cell.length_c   1.000
_cell.angle_alpha   90.00
_cell.angle_beta   90.00
_cell.angle_gamma   90.00
#
_symmetry.space_group_name_H-M   'P 1'
#
loop_
_entity.id
_entity.type
_entity.pdbx_description
1 polymer ?
#
loop_
_entity_poly.entity_id
_entity_poly.type
_entity_poly.pdbx_seq_one_letter_code
_entity_poly.pdbx_strand_id
1 'polypeptide(L)'
;MQPHDTFTGSYQPGDVEFLLKPVVIEMTPVEQKEELIQSGKKHYSDMLSQEPAPTQWHLDLFHRALDRGAERLAKEVTQLAIALAKRFGDEPIVLASLVRAGVPLGVMLHQALRDMGKTSWHYGISIIRDRGIDGAALDVIEERHGTSGIVFVDGWTGKGAITGELVRALKDRPGYPEQPRLVVLADPCGCSWLAASDDDWLIPFGIMGAPVSGLISRSVWSSEGLHGCMVCEHLSEFECSRMLVDTVAHFRKKLTPSSLAPLSWNTESARILWQTSRDVIAFLADEFKVDSVNRIKPGIAEATRAVLRRVPDHVFVRSIDDPDVALLVGLAREKGIVVTEMGGTLGQYRAVTIIKKVL
;
A
#
# COMPACT_ATOMS: atom_id res chain seq x y z
N MET A 1 -27.20 -16.56 -4.23
CA MET A 1 -26.13 -15.59 -4.56
C MET A 1 -26.03 -15.51 -6.08
N GLN A 2 -26.17 -14.34 -6.69
CA GLN A 2 -25.85 -14.17 -8.12
C GLN A 2 -24.35 -14.47 -8.29
N PRO A 3 -23.93 -15.21 -9.33
CA PRO A 3 -22.51 -15.39 -9.61
C PRO A 3 -21.90 -14.00 -9.84
N HIS A 4 -21.03 -13.55 -8.93
CA HIS A 4 -20.21 -12.38 -9.19
C HIS A 4 -19.20 -12.77 -10.26
N ASP A 5 -19.21 -12.08 -11.39
CA ASP A 5 -18.16 -12.22 -12.41
C ASP A 5 -16.82 -11.86 -11.76
N THR A 6 -16.00 -12.88 -11.52
CA THR A 6 -14.68 -12.70 -10.92
C THR A 6 -13.76 -12.10 -11.97
N PHE A 7 -13.01 -11.05 -11.60
CA PHE A 7 -12.03 -10.43 -12.48
C PHE A 7 -10.67 -10.29 -11.76
N THR A 8 -9.60 -10.37 -12.54
CA THR A 8 -8.20 -10.37 -12.05
C THR A 8 -7.41 -9.13 -12.45
N GLY A 9 -8.07 -8.18 -13.13
CA GLY A 9 -7.41 -7.02 -13.73
C GLY A 9 -6.41 -7.47 -14.80
N SER A 10 -5.19 -6.92 -14.78
CA SER A 10 -4.09 -7.36 -15.64
C SER A 10 -3.26 -8.53 -15.10
N TYR A 11 -3.53 -9.03 -13.89
CA TYR A 11 -2.83 -10.19 -13.34
C TYR A 11 -3.30 -11.51 -13.96
N GLN A 12 -2.48 -12.56 -13.84
CA GLN A 12 -2.83 -13.89 -14.31
C GLN A 12 -4.08 -14.44 -13.60
N PRO A 13 -4.92 -15.23 -14.29
CA PRO A 13 -5.96 -16.00 -13.65
C PRO A 13 -5.39 -16.85 -12.49
N GLY A 14 -6.00 -16.73 -11.31
CA GLY A 14 -5.56 -17.41 -10.09
C GLY A 14 -4.53 -16.65 -9.25
N ASP A 15 -3.96 -15.53 -9.73
CA ASP A 15 -3.08 -14.71 -8.89
C ASP A 15 -3.86 -13.84 -7.90
N VAL A 16 -5.06 -13.37 -8.26
CA VAL A 16 -5.96 -12.58 -7.40
C VAL A 16 -7.41 -12.64 -7.90
N GLU A 17 -8.39 -12.64 -7.00
CA GLU A 17 -9.81 -12.40 -7.29
C GLU A 17 -10.22 -11.04 -6.71
N PHE A 18 -10.59 -10.07 -7.55
CA PHE A 18 -11.06 -8.78 -7.06
C PHE A 18 -12.53 -8.88 -6.62
N LEU A 19 -12.78 -8.60 -5.34
CA LEU A 19 -14.14 -8.41 -4.79
C LEU A 19 -14.46 -6.92 -4.81
N LEU A 20 -14.60 -6.39 -6.02
CA LEU A 20 -14.94 -5.01 -6.33
C LEU A 20 -15.97 -4.98 -7.45
N LYS A 21 -16.76 -3.92 -7.51
CA LYS A 21 -17.70 -3.69 -8.61
C LYS A 21 -17.09 -2.73 -9.64
N PRO A 22 -16.82 -3.16 -10.89
CA PRO A 22 -16.49 -2.22 -11.95
C PRO A 22 -17.60 -1.17 -12.12
N VAL A 23 -17.22 0.10 -12.10
CA VAL A 23 -18.13 1.25 -12.26
C VAL A 23 -17.54 2.25 -13.25
N VAL A 24 -18.39 3.12 -13.79
CA VAL A 24 -17.99 4.27 -14.61
C VAL A 24 -18.39 5.54 -13.87
N ILE A 25 -17.43 6.43 -13.60
CA ILE A 25 -17.63 7.66 -12.83
C ILE A 25 -16.95 8.82 -13.56
N GLU A 26 -17.59 9.99 -13.54
CA GLU A 26 -17.00 11.22 -14.06
C GLU A 26 -15.79 11.67 -13.21
N MET A 27 -14.72 12.06 -13.89
CA MET A 27 -13.46 12.44 -13.24
C MET A 27 -13.51 13.89 -12.72
N THR A 28 -13.06 14.09 -11.48
CA THR A 28 -12.96 15.42 -10.85
C THR A 28 -11.51 15.94 -10.90
N PRO A 29 -11.26 17.19 -11.34
CA PRO A 29 -9.93 17.82 -11.26
C PRO A 29 -9.32 17.78 -9.85
N VAL A 30 -7.98 17.76 -9.77
CA VAL A 30 -7.26 17.56 -8.50
C VAL A 30 -7.49 18.70 -7.51
N GLU A 31 -7.45 19.94 -7.98
CA GLU A 31 -7.62 21.15 -7.16
C GLU A 31 -9.04 21.22 -6.59
N GLN A 32 -10.05 20.99 -7.43
CA GLN A 32 -11.45 20.93 -7.01
C GLN A 32 -11.69 19.79 -6.02
N LYS A 33 -11.07 18.63 -6.27
CA LYS A 33 -11.13 17.49 -5.35
C LYS A 33 -10.49 17.83 -3.99
N GLU A 34 -9.38 18.56 -3.98
CA GLU A 34 -8.71 18.96 -2.73
C GLU A 34 -9.61 19.89 -1.90
N GLU A 35 -10.22 20.91 -2.52
CA GLU A 35 -11.15 21.82 -1.85
C GLU A 35 -12.36 21.09 -1.27
N LEU A 36 -12.96 20.17 -2.04
CA LEU A 36 -14.13 19.40 -1.60
C LEU A 36 -13.80 18.44 -0.44
N ILE A 37 -12.58 17.88 -0.41
CA ILE A 37 -12.13 17.01 0.67
C ILE A 37 -11.81 17.83 1.92
N GLN A 38 -11.08 18.94 1.80
CA GLN A 38 -10.70 19.76 2.96
C GLN A 38 -11.90 20.49 3.58
N SER A 39 -12.91 20.85 2.80
CA SER A 39 -14.17 21.44 3.29
C SER A 39 -15.13 20.44 3.94
N GLY A 40 -14.86 19.13 3.83
CA GLY A 40 -15.76 18.07 4.29
C GLY A 40 -17.02 17.88 3.45
N LYS A 41 -17.20 18.63 2.34
CA LYS A 41 -18.36 18.52 1.45
C LYS A 41 -18.44 17.16 0.75
N LYS A 42 -17.29 16.52 0.51
CA LYS A 42 -17.19 15.18 -0.09
C LYS A 42 -16.07 14.38 0.56
N HIS A 43 -16.25 13.08 0.65
CA HIS A 43 -15.16 12.18 1.02
C HIS A 43 -14.30 11.85 -0.21
N TYR A 44 -13.01 11.55 -0.01
CA TYR A 44 -12.09 11.31 -1.12
C TYR A 44 -12.45 10.08 -1.98
N SER A 45 -13.25 9.16 -1.41
CA SER A 45 -13.76 7.95 -2.05
C SER A 45 -15.05 8.14 -2.83
N ASP A 46 -15.68 9.32 -2.75
CA ASP A 46 -16.88 9.65 -3.54
C ASP A 46 -16.52 10.11 -4.96
N MET A 47 -15.24 10.38 -5.22
CA MET A 47 -14.76 10.99 -6.44
C MET A 47 -13.47 10.33 -6.89
N LEU A 48 -13.31 10.15 -8.19
CA LEU A 48 -12.04 9.78 -8.80
C LEU A 48 -11.49 10.97 -9.57
N SER A 49 -10.16 11.14 -9.51
CA SER A 49 -9.44 11.97 -10.46
C SER A 49 -8.73 11.01 -11.38
N GLN A 50 -8.74 11.29 -12.68
CA GLN A 50 -8.05 10.43 -13.63
C GLN A 50 -6.58 10.34 -13.24
N GLU A 51 -6.08 9.11 -13.12
CA GLU A 51 -4.66 8.91 -12.90
C GLU A 51 -3.93 9.28 -14.19
N PRO A 52 -2.98 10.24 -14.15
CA PRO A 52 -2.27 10.64 -15.35
C PRO A 52 -1.37 9.52 -15.85
N ALA A 53 -1.11 9.49 -17.15
CA ALA A 53 -0.09 8.63 -17.73
C ALA A 53 1.28 8.94 -17.07
N PRO A 54 2.07 7.92 -16.71
CA PRO A 54 3.42 8.13 -16.22
C PRO A 54 4.29 8.75 -17.32
N THR A 55 5.16 9.70 -16.95
CA THR A 55 6.16 10.23 -17.88
C THR A 55 7.25 9.19 -18.13
N GLN A 56 8.03 9.35 -19.21
CA GLN A 56 9.18 8.48 -19.46
C GLN A 56 10.15 8.45 -18.27
N TRP A 57 10.38 9.60 -17.64
CA TRP A 57 11.24 9.70 -16.47
C TRP A 57 10.70 8.90 -15.27
N HIS A 58 9.38 8.88 -15.04
CA HIS A 58 8.76 8.01 -14.02
C HIS A 58 8.95 6.53 -14.33
N LEU A 59 8.74 6.13 -15.59
CA LEU A 59 8.93 4.74 -16.03
C LEU A 59 10.39 4.31 -15.86
N ASP A 60 11.35 5.13 -16.30
CA ASP A 60 12.77 4.83 -16.16
C ASP A 60 13.16 4.65 -14.69
N LEU A 61 12.56 5.43 -13.79
CA LEU A 61 12.83 5.29 -12.37
C LEU A 61 12.15 4.08 -11.75
N PHE A 62 10.94 3.72 -12.19
CA PHE A 62 10.33 2.45 -11.85
C PHE A 62 11.23 1.28 -12.26
N HIS A 63 11.75 1.28 -13.49
CA HIS A 63 12.67 0.23 -13.96
C HIS A 63 13.96 0.20 -13.14
N ARG A 64 14.60 1.34 -12.87
CA ARG A 64 15.79 1.39 -12.00
C ARG A 64 15.50 0.93 -10.57
N ALA A 65 14.35 1.28 -10.00
CA ALA A 65 13.95 0.83 -8.68
C ALA A 65 13.72 -0.67 -8.67
N LEU A 66 13.10 -1.22 -9.73
CA LEU A 66 12.92 -2.66 -9.88
C LEU A 66 14.26 -3.38 -10.02
N ASP A 67 15.17 -2.91 -10.87
CA ASP A 67 16.49 -3.52 -11.07
C ASP A 67 17.30 -3.58 -9.78
N ARG A 68 17.26 -2.51 -8.97
CA ARG A 68 17.95 -2.44 -7.67
C ARG A 68 17.23 -3.21 -6.57
N GLY A 69 15.90 -3.27 -6.63
CA GLY A 69 15.04 -3.76 -5.56
C GLY A 69 14.56 -5.20 -5.73
N ALA A 70 14.63 -5.79 -6.92
CA ALA A 70 14.01 -7.08 -7.21
C ALA A 70 14.55 -8.23 -6.34
N GLU A 71 15.86 -8.28 -6.11
CA GLU A 71 16.47 -9.27 -5.21
C GLU A 71 16.01 -9.09 -3.76
N ARG A 72 15.96 -7.84 -3.29
CA ARG A 72 15.45 -7.50 -1.95
C ARG A 72 13.98 -7.90 -1.82
N LEU A 73 13.13 -7.53 -2.79
CA LEU A 73 11.72 -7.92 -2.84
C LEU A 73 11.56 -9.43 -2.79
N ALA A 74 12.32 -10.17 -3.60
CA ALA A 74 12.25 -11.62 -3.63
C ALA A 74 12.58 -12.21 -2.25
N LYS A 75 13.66 -11.74 -1.63
CA LYS A 75 14.07 -12.17 -0.30
C LYS A 75 12.99 -11.87 0.75
N GLU A 76 12.52 -10.64 0.81
CA GLU A 76 11.55 -10.16 1.81
C GLU A 76 10.19 -10.85 1.65
N VAL A 77 9.71 -11.03 0.42
CA VAL A 77 8.49 -11.83 0.12
C VAL A 77 8.66 -13.26 0.57
N THR A 78 9.78 -13.92 0.26
CA THR A 78 10.02 -15.31 0.68
C THR A 78 10.09 -15.41 2.21
N GLN A 79 10.72 -14.45 2.90
CA GLN A 79 10.75 -14.41 4.36
C GLN A 79 9.36 -14.24 4.98
N LEU A 80 8.52 -13.36 4.42
CA LEU A 80 7.11 -13.22 4.82
C LEU A 80 6.33 -14.51 4.60
N ALA A 81 6.48 -15.16 3.44
CA ALA A 81 5.79 -16.42 3.13
C ALA A 81 6.20 -17.55 4.09
N ILE A 82 7.49 -17.68 4.42
CA ILE A 82 7.98 -18.62 5.44
C ILE A 82 7.36 -18.31 6.82
N ALA A 83 7.35 -17.04 7.21
CA ALA A 83 6.81 -16.60 8.48
C ALA A 83 5.31 -16.88 8.61
N LEU A 84 4.55 -16.69 7.53
CA LEU A 84 3.13 -17.03 7.45
C LEU A 84 2.92 -18.55 7.49
N ALA A 85 3.61 -19.31 6.64
CA ALA A 85 3.50 -20.76 6.59
C ALA A 85 3.78 -21.41 7.96
N LYS A 86 4.76 -20.89 8.71
CA LYS A 86 5.06 -21.35 10.07
C LYS A 86 3.96 -21.03 11.08
N ARG A 87 3.35 -19.84 10.99
CA ARG A 87 2.33 -19.38 11.95
C ARG A 87 0.99 -20.09 11.77
N PHE A 88 0.62 -20.36 10.53
CA PHE A 88 -0.65 -20.99 10.21
C PHE A 88 -0.57 -22.52 10.21
N GLY A 89 0.62 -23.12 10.12
CA GLY A 89 0.72 -24.58 10.06
C GLY A 89 -0.09 -25.08 8.86
N ASP A 90 -0.96 -26.07 9.03
CA ASP A 90 -1.80 -26.60 7.96
C ASP A 90 -3.08 -25.78 7.68
N GLU A 91 -3.37 -24.77 8.51
CA GLU A 91 -4.47 -23.84 8.26
C GLU A 91 -4.27 -23.14 6.91
N PRO A 92 -5.27 -23.17 6.00
CA PRO A 92 -5.18 -22.44 4.75
C PRO A 92 -5.04 -20.93 4.96
N ILE A 93 -4.19 -20.28 4.15
CA ILE A 93 -3.93 -18.84 4.26
C ILE A 93 -4.80 -18.08 3.27
N VAL A 94 -5.60 -17.13 3.77
CA VAL A 94 -6.48 -16.31 2.94
C VAL A 94 -5.95 -14.88 2.92
N LEU A 95 -5.29 -14.51 1.83
CA LEU A 95 -4.73 -13.17 1.65
C LEU A 95 -5.84 -12.21 1.20
N ALA A 96 -6.09 -11.17 1.98
CA ALA A 96 -7.02 -10.09 1.67
C ALA A 96 -6.22 -8.79 1.42
N SER A 97 -5.82 -8.58 0.18
CA SER A 97 -5.05 -7.40 -0.22
C SER A 97 -5.92 -6.15 -0.25
N LEU A 98 -5.46 -5.13 0.47
CA LEU A 98 -6.11 -3.83 0.54
C LEU A 98 -5.78 -3.05 -0.73
N VAL A 99 -6.79 -2.82 -1.56
CA VAL A 99 -6.55 -2.16 -2.84
C VAL A 99 -6.15 -0.70 -2.62
N ARG A 100 -5.12 -0.20 -3.29
CA ARG A 100 -4.36 -0.87 -4.37
C ARG A 100 -3.00 -1.41 -3.93
N ALA A 101 -2.37 -0.77 -2.94
CA ALA A 101 -0.96 -0.98 -2.66
C ALA A 101 -0.64 -2.37 -2.09
N GLY A 102 -1.63 -3.07 -1.52
CA GLY A 102 -1.47 -4.45 -1.08
C GLY A 102 -1.41 -5.48 -2.20
N VAL A 103 -2.04 -5.20 -3.34
CA VAL A 103 -2.24 -6.22 -4.40
C VAL A 103 -0.92 -6.78 -4.95
N PRO A 104 0.09 -5.96 -5.31
CA PRO A 104 1.36 -6.50 -5.81
C PRO A 104 2.03 -7.43 -4.79
N LEU A 105 2.05 -7.03 -3.51
CA LEU A 105 2.61 -7.87 -2.44
C LEU A 105 1.78 -9.15 -2.26
N GLY A 106 0.46 -9.05 -2.26
CA GLY A 106 -0.44 -10.19 -2.14
C GLY A 106 -0.25 -11.22 -3.25
N VAL A 107 -0.09 -10.77 -4.50
CA VAL A 107 0.23 -11.66 -5.63
C VAL A 107 1.57 -12.36 -5.40
N MET A 108 2.62 -11.61 -5.02
CA MET A 108 3.94 -12.18 -4.76
C MET A 108 3.93 -13.19 -3.60
N LEU A 109 3.19 -12.90 -2.53
CA LEU A 109 3.01 -13.80 -1.39
C LEU A 109 2.21 -15.04 -1.79
N HIS A 110 1.13 -14.89 -2.56
CA HIS A 110 0.32 -16.01 -3.01
C HIS A 110 1.13 -16.96 -3.91
N GLN A 111 1.92 -16.42 -4.83
CA GLN A 111 2.86 -17.20 -5.64
C GLN A 111 3.88 -17.94 -4.75
N ALA A 112 4.51 -17.25 -3.80
CA ALA A 112 5.50 -17.86 -2.89
C ALA A 112 4.89 -18.96 -2.00
N LEU A 113 3.68 -18.76 -1.47
CA LEU A 113 2.97 -19.77 -0.67
C LEU A 113 2.63 -21.01 -1.50
N ARG A 114 2.20 -20.83 -2.76
CA ARG A 114 1.95 -21.94 -3.69
C ARG A 114 3.23 -22.70 -4.04
N ASP A 115 4.33 -21.98 -4.30
CA ASP A 115 5.64 -22.59 -4.54
C ASP A 115 6.12 -23.44 -3.34
N MET A 116 5.70 -23.09 -2.13
CA MET A 116 5.95 -23.84 -0.89
C MET A 116 4.93 -24.97 -0.63
N GLY A 117 3.97 -25.20 -1.53
CA GLY A 117 2.91 -26.21 -1.37
C GLY A 117 1.85 -25.87 -0.32
N LYS A 118 1.72 -24.60 0.10
CA LYS A 118 0.67 -24.17 1.03
C LYS A 118 -0.64 -23.92 0.29
N THR A 119 -1.75 -24.38 0.87
CA THR A 119 -3.09 -23.99 0.45
C THR A 119 -3.28 -22.51 0.76
N SER A 120 -3.55 -21.70 -0.27
CA SER A 120 -3.85 -20.28 -0.08
C SER A 120 -4.82 -19.76 -1.14
N TRP A 121 -5.53 -18.69 -0.79
CA TRP A 121 -6.36 -17.91 -1.71
C TRP A 121 -6.01 -16.43 -1.59
N HIS A 122 -6.29 -15.65 -2.64
CA HIS A 122 -5.96 -14.24 -2.67
C HIS A 122 -7.10 -13.41 -3.24
N TYR A 123 -7.55 -12.43 -2.46
CA TYR A 123 -8.59 -11.48 -2.78
C TYR A 123 -8.06 -10.06 -2.78
N GLY A 124 -8.50 -9.24 -3.74
CA GLY A 124 -8.34 -7.78 -3.68
C GLY A 124 -9.62 -7.14 -3.18
N ILE A 125 -9.57 -6.47 -2.02
CA ILE A 125 -10.74 -5.87 -1.37
C ILE A 125 -10.54 -4.39 -1.05
N SER A 126 -11.64 -3.65 -0.96
CA SER A 126 -11.58 -2.24 -0.61
C SER A 126 -11.42 -2.01 0.90
N ILE A 127 -10.59 -1.02 1.25
CA ILE A 127 -10.64 -0.32 2.52
C ILE A 127 -10.57 1.19 2.27
N ILE A 128 -11.38 1.94 2.98
CA ILE A 128 -11.46 3.40 2.84
C ILE A 128 -11.34 4.00 4.22
N ARG A 129 -10.33 4.84 4.41
CA ARG A 129 -10.12 5.55 5.68
C ARG A 129 -11.39 6.34 6.03
N ASP A 130 -11.76 6.32 7.29
CA ASP A 130 -12.98 6.96 7.83
C ASP A 130 -14.31 6.31 7.36
N ARG A 131 -14.26 5.24 6.54
CA ARG A 131 -15.45 4.48 6.08
C ARG A 131 -15.35 2.97 6.28
N GLY A 132 -14.23 2.47 6.79
CA GLY A 132 -14.01 1.05 7.05
C GLY A 132 -13.62 0.22 5.84
N ILE A 133 -13.60 -1.08 6.10
CA ILE A 133 -13.39 -2.15 5.13
C ILE A 133 -14.71 -2.47 4.41
N ASP A 134 -14.62 -2.97 3.18
CA ASP A 134 -15.77 -3.47 2.44
C ASP A 134 -16.35 -4.71 3.13
N GLY A 135 -17.47 -4.52 3.83
CA GLY A 135 -18.15 -5.57 4.56
C GLY A 135 -18.70 -6.66 3.65
N ALA A 136 -19.21 -6.31 2.46
CA ALA A 136 -19.74 -7.29 1.51
C ALA A 136 -18.63 -8.18 0.95
N ALA A 137 -17.44 -7.62 0.70
CA ALA A 137 -16.27 -8.41 0.31
C ALA A 137 -15.82 -9.36 1.43
N LEU A 138 -15.81 -8.89 2.68
CA LEU A 138 -15.49 -9.75 3.83
C LEU A 138 -16.51 -10.85 4.06
N ASP A 139 -17.81 -10.57 3.94
CA ASP A 139 -18.87 -11.57 4.07
C ASP A 139 -18.64 -12.73 3.09
N VAL A 140 -18.27 -12.42 1.83
CA VAL A 140 -17.94 -13.42 0.80
C VAL A 140 -16.71 -14.25 1.18
N ILE A 141 -15.65 -13.62 1.69
CA ILE A 141 -14.42 -14.33 2.08
C ILE A 141 -14.69 -15.26 3.27
N GLU A 142 -15.43 -14.77 4.26
CA GLU A 142 -15.74 -15.52 5.48
C GLU A 142 -16.69 -16.68 5.23
N GLU A 143 -17.69 -16.50 4.37
CA GLU A 143 -18.58 -17.60 3.96
C GLU A 143 -17.78 -18.72 3.26
N ARG A 144 -16.77 -18.36 2.46
CA ARG A 144 -15.96 -19.34 1.71
C ARG A 144 -14.89 -20.02 2.57
N HIS A 145 -14.26 -19.30 3.49
CA HIS A 145 -13.02 -19.74 4.13
C HIS A 145 -13.00 -19.64 5.67
N GLY A 146 -14.00 -18.99 6.29
CA GLY A 146 -13.93 -18.59 7.69
C GLY A 146 -12.93 -17.46 7.95
N THR A 147 -12.66 -17.17 9.22
CA THR A 147 -11.80 -16.03 9.64
C THR A 147 -10.41 -16.44 10.13
N SER A 148 -10.21 -17.71 10.47
CA SER A 148 -9.00 -18.25 11.08
C SER A 148 -7.76 -17.96 10.23
N GLY A 149 -7.85 -18.20 8.93
CA GLY A 149 -6.78 -18.02 7.95
C GLY A 149 -6.62 -16.62 7.34
N ILE A 150 -7.50 -15.65 7.67
CA ILE A 150 -7.49 -14.33 7.03
C ILE A 150 -6.27 -13.51 7.47
N VAL A 151 -5.56 -12.99 6.47
CA VAL A 151 -4.39 -12.12 6.57
C VAL A 151 -4.60 -10.92 5.65
N PHE A 152 -4.61 -9.71 6.20
CA PHE A 152 -4.69 -8.49 5.41
C PHE A 152 -3.32 -8.14 4.85
N VAL A 153 -3.26 -7.65 3.62
CA VAL A 153 -1.99 -7.32 2.96
C VAL A 153 -2.00 -5.88 2.48
N ASP A 154 -0.97 -5.11 2.81
CA ASP A 154 -0.71 -3.79 2.23
C ASP A 154 0.77 -3.66 1.82
N GLY A 155 1.11 -2.69 0.98
CA GLY A 155 2.48 -2.50 0.52
C GLY A 155 3.41 -2.02 1.63
N TRP A 156 2.97 -1.02 2.39
CA TRP A 156 3.73 -0.41 3.48
C TRP A 156 2.79 0.32 4.44
N THR A 157 3.31 0.73 5.59
CA THR A 157 2.60 1.67 6.48
C THR A 157 3.54 2.78 6.94
N GLY A 158 3.18 4.03 6.64
CA GLY A 158 3.96 5.20 7.06
C GLY A 158 3.57 5.74 8.43
N LYS A 159 2.29 5.66 8.84
CA LYS A 159 1.83 6.15 10.15
C LYS A 159 0.66 5.38 10.77
N GLY A 160 0.41 4.16 10.29
CA GLY A 160 -0.62 3.29 10.86
C GLY A 160 -2.07 3.65 10.53
N ALA A 161 -2.31 4.49 9.50
CA ALA A 161 -3.68 4.90 9.14
C ALA A 161 -4.56 3.69 8.78
N ILE A 162 -4.03 2.73 8.02
CA ILE A 162 -4.72 1.51 7.62
C ILE A 162 -4.85 0.52 8.76
N THR A 163 -3.81 0.33 9.60
CA THR A 163 -3.93 -0.46 10.83
C THR A 163 -5.07 0.04 11.69
N GLY A 164 -5.13 1.36 11.96
CA GLY A 164 -6.18 1.96 12.76
C GLY A 164 -7.57 1.80 12.14
N GLU A 165 -7.68 1.86 10.81
CA GLU A 165 -8.94 1.61 10.10
C GLU A 165 -9.39 0.15 10.23
N LEU A 166 -8.49 -0.81 10.09
CA LEU A 166 -8.81 -2.23 10.29
C LEU A 166 -9.24 -2.52 11.72
N VAL A 167 -8.52 -1.99 12.72
CA VAL A 167 -8.89 -2.14 14.14
C VAL A 167 -10.31 -1.63 14.39
N ARG A 168 -10.65 -0.44 13.87
CA ARG A 168 -12.00 0.11 14.00
C ARG A 168 -13.04 -0.74 13.28
N ALA A 169 -12.77 -1.12 12.04
CA ALA A 169 -13.73 -1.84 11.20
C ALA A 169 -14.00 -3.27 11.68
N LEU A 170 -13.04 -3.91 12.35
CA LEU A 170 -13.14 -5.30 12.80
C LEU A 170 -13.49 -5.44 14.29
N LYS A 171 -13.52 -4.34 15.06
CA LYS A 171 -13.68 -4.35 16.53
C LYS A 171 -14.86 -5.21 17.01
N ASP A 172 -16.00 -5.07 16.34
CA ASP A 172 -17.24 -5.76 16.72
C ASP A 172 -17.57 -6.94 15.79
N ARG A 173 -16.62 -7.32 14.91
CA ARG A 173 -16.78 -8.42 13.96
C ARG A 173 -16.15 -9.70 14.53
N PRO A 174 -16.93 -10.79 14.71
CA PRO A 174 -16.44 -11.99 15.37
C PRO A 174 -15.36 -12.70 14.53
N GLY A 175 -14.45 -13.42 15.22
CA GLY A 175 -13.44 -14.25 14.57
C GLY A 175 -12.14 -13.53 14.18
N TYR A 176 -12.03 -12.23 14.46
CA TYR A 176 -10.80 -11.45 14.27
C TYR A 176 -10.09 -11.14 15.60
N PRO A 177 -8.74 -11.16 15.62
CA PRO A 177 -7.97 -10.72 16.78
C PRO A 177 -8.04 -9.19 16.98
N GLU A 178 -7.82 -8.73 18.22
CA GLU A 178 -7.77 -7.28 18.55
C GLU A 178 -6.75 -6.51 17.69
N GLN A 179 -5.60 -7.13 17.41
CA GLN A 179 -4.65 -6.65 16.41
C GLN A 179 -4.90 -7.41 15.10
N PRO A 180 -5.51 -6.78 14.08
CA PRO A 180 -5.71 -7.39 12.78
C PRO A 180 -4.38 -7.88 12.20
N ARG A 181 -4.41 -9.04 11.54
CA ARG A 181 -3.22 -9.66 10.93
C ARG A 181 -2.82 -8.94 9.63
N LEU A 182 -2.46 -7.66 9.74
CA LEU A 182 -1.95 -6.86 8.64
C LEU A 182 -0.47 -7.19 8.40
N VAL A 183 -0.18 -7.69 7.21
CA VAL A 183 1.16 -7.94 6.68
C VAL A 183 1.53 -6.82 5.72
N VAL A 184 2.74 -6.27 5.88
CA VAL A 184 3.30 -5.30 4.95
C VAL A 184 4.73 -5.63 4.56
N LEU A 185 5.22 -5.04 3.46
CA LEU A 185 6.62 -5.16 3.08
C LEU A 185 7.49 -4.27 3.99
N ALA A 186 7.11 -2.99 4.14
CA ALA A 186 7.83 -2.03 4.97
C ALA A 186 6.93 -1.36 6.02
N ASP A 187 7.40 -1.33 7.27
CA ASP A 187 6.72 -0.67 8.37
C ASP A 187 7.68 0.19 9.21
N PRO A 188 8.07 1.36 8.70
CA PRO A 188 8.84 2.32 9.49
C PRO A 188 8.09 2.81 10.74
N CYS A 189 6.77 2.62 10.87
CA CYS A 189 6.00 3.16 11.98
C CYS A 189 5.60 2.14 13.05
N GLY A 190 5.99 0.87 12.92
CA GLY A 190 5.70 -0.16 13.92
C GLY A 190 4.22 -0.45 14.15
N CYS A 191 3.36 -0.30 13.15
CA CYS A 191 1.90 -0.44 13.29
C CYS A 191 1.32 -1.77 12.79
N SER A 192 2.08 -2.56 12.05
CA SER A 192 1.62 -3.81 11.44
C SER A 192 1.76 -5.00 12.39
N TRP A 193 1.02 -6.07 12.09
CA TRP A 193 1.18 -7.34 12.80
C TRP A 193 2.47 -8.06 12.36
N LEU A 194 2.82 -7.93 11.08
CA LEU A 194 4.05 -8.49 10.53
C LEU A 194 4.56 -7.61 9.40
N ALA A 195 5.85 -7.27 9.42
CA ALA A 195 6.52 -6.62 8.31
C ALA A 195 7.78 -7.39 7.89
N ALA A 196 8.19 -7.23 6.63
CA ALA A 196 9.48 -7.76 6.19
C ALA A 196 10.65 -6.91 6.73
N SER A 197 10.44 -5.59 6.81
CA SER A 197 11.45 -4.62 7.23
C SER A 197 10.81 -3.38 7.86
N ASP A 198 11.56 -2.66 8.70
CA ASP A 198 11.27 -1.31 9.20
C ASP A 198 11.92 -0.19 8.36
N ASP A 199 12.69 -0.54 7.33
CA ASP A 199 13.38 0.42 6.47
C ASP A 199 12.39 1.16 5.57
N ASP A 200 12.52 2.49 5.52
CA ASP A 200 11.79 3.35 4.60
C ASP A 200 12.55 3.46 3.28
N TRP A 201 12.40 2.44 2.42
CA TRP A 201 13.12 2.30 1.15
C TRP A 201 12.21 2.47 -0.07
N LEU A 202 12.82 2.67 -1.25
CA LEU A 202 12.11 2.87 -2.51
C LEU A 202 11.52 1.57 -3.05
N ILE A 203 10.31 1.24 -2.60
CA ILE A 203 9.55 0.08 -3.10
C ILE A 203 9.07 0.36 -4.54
N PRO A 204 9.42 -0.48 -5.55
CA PRO A 204 9.08 -0.22 -6.96
C PRO A 204 7.58 0.00 -7.21
N PHE A 205 6.72 -0.84 -6.61
CA PHE A 205 5.26 -0.68 -6.74
C PHE A 205 4.68 0.42 -5.84
N GLY A 206 5.48 1.01 -4.94
CA GLY A 206 5.09 2.14 -4.11
C GLY A 206 4.93 3.43 -4.90
N ILE A 207 5.71 3.58 -5.98
CA ILE A 207 5.78 4.81 -6.78
C ILE A 207 4.89 4.80 -8.03
N MET A 208 4.32 3.65 -8.35
CA MET A 208 3.34 3.48 -9.41
C MET A 208 1.92 3.31 -8.83
N GLY A 209 0.90 3.48 -9.66
CA GLY A 209 -0.51 3.31 -9.28
C GLY A 209 -1.18 2.19 -10.05
N ALA A 210 -2.17 2.52 -10.88
CA ALA A 210 -2.94 1.52 -11.63
C ALA A 210 -2.07 0.54 -12.43
N PRO A 211 -1.00 0.98 -13.12
CA PRO A 211 -0.23 0.08 -14.00
C PRO A 211 0.48 -1.07 -13.30
N VAL A 212 0.82 -0.93 -12.01
CA VAL A 212 1.41 -2.03 -11.21
C VAL A 212 0.38 -2.79 -10.39
N SER A 213 -0.87 -2.34 -10.35
CA SER A 213 -1.91 -2.85 -9.45
C SER A 213 -3.11 -3.39 -10.22
N GLY A 214 -2.90 -4.07 -11.35
CA GLY A 214 -3.98 -4.72 -12.09
C GLY A 214 -4.84 -3.78 -12.94
N LEU A 215 -4.35 -2.57 -13.27
CA LEU A 215 -5.09 -1.52 -13.99
C LEU A 215 -6.40 -1.09 -13.32
N ILE A 216 -6.56 -1.29 -12.01
CA ILE A 216 -7.73 -0.76 -11.28
C ILE A 216 -7.44 0.62 -10.69
N SER A 217 -8.48 1.42 -10.52
CA SER A 217 -8.44 2.67 -9.76
C SER A 217 -8.40 2.42 -8.25
N ARG A 218 -8.26 3.49 -7.46
CA ARG A 218 -8.60 3.42 -6.04
C ARG A 218 -10.08 3.06 -5.87
N SER A 219 -10.43 2.52 -4.70
CA SER A 219 -11.82 2.21 -4.37
C SER A 219 -12.73 3.43 -4.43
N VAL A 220 -13.95 3.17 -4.88
CA VAL A 220 -15.09 4.04 -4.79
C VAL A 220 -16.01 3.44 -3.74
N TRP A 221 -16.44 4.23 -2.77
CA TRP A 221 -17.33 3.72 -1.75
C TRP A 221 -18.72 3.38 -2.31
N SER A 222 -19.34 2.33 -1.79
CA SER A 222 -20.73 2.00 -2.01
C SER A 222 -21.41 1.73 -0.67
N SER A 223 -22.64 2.17 -0.49
CA SER A 223 -23.47 1.78 0.66
C SER A 223 -24.08 0.39 0.51
N GLU A 224 -24.07 -0.15 -0.72
CA GLU A 224 -24.73 -1.41 -1.06
C GLU A 224 -23.76 -2.33 -1.81
N GLY A 225 -23.70 -3.59 -1.37
CA GLY A 225 -22.84 -4.61 -1.96
C GLY A 225 -21.36 -4.22 -1.97
N LEU A 226 -20.62 -4.75 -2.94
CA LEU A 226 -19.19 -4.48 -3.11
C LEU A 226 -18.94 -3.00 -3.43
N HIS A 227 -17.88 -2.45 -2.85
CA HIS A 227 -17.33 -1.17 -3.24
C HIS A 227 -16.87 -1.19 -4.71
N GLY A 228 -16.87 -0.01 -5.32
CA GLY A 228 -16.57 0.15 -6.74
C GLY A 228 -15.09 0.33 -7.06
N CYS A 229 -14.73 0.10 -8.32
CA CYS A 229 -13.49 0.57 -8.93
C CYS A 229 -13.69 0.85 -10.42
N MET A 230 -12.84 1.69 -11.02
CA MET A 230 -12.75 1.83 -12.47
C MET A 230 -11.61 0.96 -13.02
N VAL A 231 -11.80 0.40 -14.21
CA VAL A 231 -10.71 -0.16 -15.01
C VAL A 231 -10.05 0.98 -15.77
N CYS A 232 -8.75 1.19 -15.54
CA CYS A 232 -7.95 2.26 -16.13
C CYS A 232 -7.41 1.85 -17.50
N GLU A 233 -8.30 1.61 -18.46
CA GLU A 233 -7.91 1.19 -19.83
C GLU A 233 -6.99 2.20 -20.51
N HIS A 234 -7.13 3.50 -20.20
CA HIS A 234 -6.26 4.56 -20.72
C HIS A 234 -4.79 4.45 -20.28
N LEU A 235 -4.46 3.52 -19.38
CA LEU A 235 -3.10 3.24 -18.92
C LEU A 235 -2.58 1.87 -19.37
N SER A 236 -3.28 1.19 -20.28
CA SER A 236 -2.93 -0.17 -20.70
C SER A 236 -1.53 -0.28 -21.32
N GLU A 237 -1.07 0.76 -22.02
CA GLU A 237 0.28 0.80 -22.61
C GLU A 237 1.41 0.85 -21.56
N PHE A 238 1.08 1.24 -20.33
CA PHE A 238 2.02 1.36 -19.21
C PHE A 238 1.95 0.18 -18.22
N GLU A 239 1.09 -0.81 -18.51
CA GLU A 239 0.88 -1.98 -17.67
C GLU A 239 2.21 -2.68 -17.36
N CYS A 240 2.49 -2.87 -16.07
CA CYS A 240 3.74 -3.48 -15.61
C CYS A 240 3.56 -4.35 -14.37
N SER A 241 2.33 -4.70 -14.01
CA SER A 241 2.04 -5.52 -12.83
C SER A 241 2.55 -6.95 -13.01
N ARG A 242 2.39 -7.54 -14.20
CA ARG A 242 2.91 -8.87 -14.54
C ARG A 242 4.44 -8.88 -14.59
N MET A 243 5.04 -7.93 -15.32
CA MET A 243 6.49 -7.76 -15.38
C MET A 243 7.10 -7.69 -13.98
N LEU A 244 6.51 -6.90 -13.09
CA LEU A 244 6.95 -6.75 -11.71
C LEU A 244 6.94 -8.09 -10.96
N VAL A 245 5.80 -8.78 -10.91
CA VAL A 245 5.66 -10.01 -10.12
C VAL A 245 6.46 -11.17 -10.71
N ASP A 246 6.57 -11.25 -12.04
CA ASP A 246 7.36 -12.26 -12.74
C ASP A 246 8.86 -12.04 -12.52
N THR A 247 9.33 -10.79 -12.50
CA THR A 247 10.72 -10.46 -12.17
C THR A 247 11.06 -10.88 -10.74
N VAL A 248 10.20 -10.56 -9.76
CA VAL A 248 10.41 -10.99 -8.37
C VAL A 248 10.36 -12.51 -8.27
N ALA A 249 9.43 -13.18 -8.96
CA ALA A 249 9.34 -14.63 -9.01
C ALA A 249 10.62 -15.28 -9.56
N HIS A 250 11.21 -14.70 -10.61
CA HIS A 250 12.48 -15.16 -11.17
C HIS A 250 13.61 -15.14 -10.14
N PHE A 251 13.72 -14.06 -9.34
CA PHE A 251 14.71 -14.01 -8.26
C PHE A 251 14.38 -14.95 -7.11
N ARG A 252 13.10 -15.11 -6.71
CA ARG A 252 12.68 -16.06 -5.67
C ARG A 252 13.11 -17.49 -5.99
N LYS A 253 12.99 -17.92 -7.25
CA LYS A 253 13.40 -19.28 -7.70
C LYS A 253 14.90 -19.55 -7.56
N LYS A 254 15.73 -18.51 -7.42
CA LYS A 254 17.18 -18.64 -7.18
C LYS A 254 17.53 -18.67 -5.69
N LEU A 255 16.58 -18.37 -4.81
CA LEU A 255 16.80 -18.38 -3.36
C LEU A 255 16.71 -19.80 -2.84
N THR A 256 17.49 -20.08 -1.79
CA THR A 256 17.33 -21.28 -0.96
C THR A 256 16.56 -20.88 0.31
N PRO A 257 15.27 -21.21 0.44
CA PRO A 257 14.45 -20.72 1.55
C PRO A 257 15.02 -21.01 2.95
N SER A 258 15.67 -22.17 3.13
CA SER A 258 16.30 -22.57 4.38
C SER A 258 17.55 -21.78 4.76
N SER A 259 18.17 -21.05 3.83
CA SER A 259 19.32 -20.20 4.10
C SER A 259 18.95 -18.76 4.44
N LEU A 260 17.66 -18.40 4.33
CA LEU A 260 17.20 -17.05 4.68
C LEU A 260 17.08 -16.91 6.19
N ALA A 261 17.60 -15.81 6.72
CA ALA A 261 17.40 -15.45 8.11
C ALA A 261 15.89 -15.26 8.40
N PRO A 262 15.40 -15.66 9.58
CA PRO A 262 14.05 -15.31 10.01
C PRO A 262 13.83 -13.80 10.01
N LEU A 263 12.57 -13.36 9.86
CA LEU A 263 12.21 -11.97 10.05
C LEU A 263 12.58 -11.50 11.46
N SER A 264 13.17 -10.32 11.56
CA SER A 264 13.50 -9.66 12.83
C SER A 264 12.31 -8.93 13.48
N TRP A 265 11.16 -8.92 12.81
CA TRP A 265 9.96 -8.22 13.27
C TRP A 265 9.47 -8.78 14.61
N ASN A 266 9.51 -7.93 15.64
CA ASN A 266 9.05 -8.26 16.99
C ASN A 266 8.34 -7.05 17.62
N THR A 267 7.48 -7.33 18.61
CA THR A 267 6.58 -6.35 19.23
C THR A 267 7.31 -5.20 19.92
N GLU A 268 8.48 -5.44 20.53
CA GLU A 268 9.20 -4.39 21.26
C GLU A 268 9.82 -3.37 20.30
N SER A 269 10.51 -3.85 19.25
CA SER A 269 11.04 -2.98 18.21
C SER A 269 9.93 -2.18 17.51
N ALA A 270 8.79 -2.83 17.22
CA ALA A 270 7.62 -2.15 16.65
C ALA A 270 7.09 -1.04 17.58
N ARG A 271 7.04 -1.27 18.90
CA ARG A 271 6.59 -0.25 19.87
C ARG A 271 7.52 0.97 19.90
N ILE A 272 8.83 0.76 19.80
CA ILE A 272 9.82 1.85 19.74
C ILE A 272 9.62 2.66 18.45
N LEU A 273 9.50 2.00 17.29
CA LEU A 273 9.23 2.65 16.00
C LEU A 273 7.92 3.46 16.03
N TRP A 274 6.90 2.91 16.66
CA TRP A 274 5.61 3.56 16.84
C TRP A 274 5.71 4.85 17.66
N GLN A 275 6.45 4.85 18.76
CA GLN A 275 6.66 6.04 19.56
C GLN A 275 7.45 7.10 18.78
N THR A 276 8.57 6.72 18.17
CA THR A 276 9.40 7.64 17.36
C THR A 276 8.62 8.24 16.19
N SER A 277 7.79 7.42 15.52
CA SER A 277 6.90 7.87 14.45
C SER A 277 5.98 9.00 14.92
N ARG A 278 5.35 8.82 16.09
CA ARG A 278 4.43 9.80 16.67
C ARG A 278 5.14 11.08 17.07
N ASP A 279 6.34 10.98 17.62
CA ASP A 279 7.14 12.13 18.03
C ASP A 279 7.53 12.98 16.82
N VAL A 280 7.96 12.35 15.71
CA VAL A 280 8.25 13.03 14.45
C VAL A 280 7.00 13.71 13.88
N ILE A 281 5.87 13.00 13.83
CA ILE A 281 4.61 13.56 13.30
C ILE A 281 4.13 14.73 14.16
N ALA A 282 4.23 14.63 15.49
CA ALA A 282 3.85 15.69 16.42
C ALA A 282 4.76 16.92 16.26
N PHE A 283 6.07 16.71 16.15
CA PHE A 283 7.04 17.77 15.88
C PHE A 283 6.72 18.50 14.57
N LEU A 284 6.53 17.77 13.47
CA LEU A 284 6.21 18.37 12.18
C LEU A 284 4.86 19.10 12.20
N ALA A 285 3.89 18.59 12.96
CA ALA A 285 2.60 19.27 13.11
C ALA A 285 2.73 20.59 13.85
N ASP A 286 3.52 20.66 14.92
CA ASP A 286 3.74 21.89 15.67
C ASP A 286 4.63 22.89 14.92
N GLU A 287 5.76 22.46 14.40
CA GLU A 287 6.74 23.32 13.70
C GLU A 287 6.11 23.99 12.48
N PHE A 288 5.38 23.22 11.66
CA PHE A 288 4.77 23.72 10.42
C PHE A 288 3.28 24.08 10.58
N LYS A 289 2.79 24.18 11.83
CA LYS A 289 1.41 24.56 12.17
C LYS A 289 0.35 23.79 11.37
N VAL A 290 0.54 22.48 11.27
CA VAL A 290 -0.34 21.57 10.55
C VAL A 290 -1.53 21.19 11.44
N ASP A 291 -2.68 21.78 11.16
CA ASP A 291 -3.96 21.51 11.85
C ASP A 291 -4.49 20.07 11.75
N SER A 292 -3.98 19.27 10.82
CA SER A 292 -4.39 17.88 10.65
C SER A 292 -3.22 16.99 10.31
N VAL A 293 -2.98 15.99 11.17
CA VAL A 293 -1.99 14.92 10.93
C VAL A 293 -2.23 14.18 9.61
N ASN A 294 -3.43 14.24 9.04
CA ASN A 294 -3.73 13.64 7.73
C ASN A 294 -2.97 14.30 6.57
N ARG A 295 -2.57 15.57 6.71
CA ARG A 295 -1.75 16.30 5.73
C ARG A 295 -0.27 15.91 5.77
N ILE A 296 0.20 15.30 6.84
CA ILE A 296 1.58 14.79 6.96
C ILE A 296 1.64 13.39 6.36
N LYS A 297 2.49 13.18 5.35
CA LYS A 297 2.66 11.94 4.60
C LYS A 297 4.09 11.42 4.76
N PRO A 298 4.37 10.66 5.84
CA PRO A 298 5.70 10.17 6.13
C PRO A 298 6.00 8.88 5.37
N GLY A 299 7.27 8.68 5.00
CA GLY A 299 7.73 7.57 4.19
C GLY A 299 7.85 7.92 2.72
N ILE A 300 8.86 7.38 2.02
CA ILE A 300 9.16 7.65 0.61
C ILE A 300 7.92 7.46 -0.26
N ALA A 301 7.22 6.34 -0.09
CA ALA A 301 6.08 6.00 -0.92
C ALA A 301 4.85 6.89 -0.65
N GLU A 302 4.57 7.26 0.62
CA GLU A 302 3.47 8.21 0.91
C GLU A 302 3.82 9.63 0.45
N ALA A 303 5.05 10.09 0.70
CA ALA A 303 5.54 11.41 0.30
C ALA A 303 5.50 11.58 -1.23
N THR A 304 6.08 10.63 -1.97
CA THR A 304 6.07 10.62 -3.44
C THR A 304 4.64 10.66 -4.00
N ARG A 305 3.73 9.85 -3.45
CA ARG A 305 2.32 9.85 -3.86
C ARG A 305 1.61 11.15 -3.55
N ALA A 306 1.98 11.84 -2.46
CA ALA A 306 1.43 13.15 -2.13
C ALA A 306 1.84 14.19 -3.18
N VAL A 307 3.10 14.21 -3.60
CA VAL A 307 3.59 15.10 -4.66
C VAL A 307 2.91 14.84 -6.01
N LEU A 308 2.69 13.56 -6.34
CA LEU A 308 2.03 13.18 -7.60
C LEU A 308 0.54 13.52 -7.63
N ARG A 309 -0.18 13.38 -6.51
CA ARG A 309 -1.65 13.27 -6.52
C ARG A 309 -2.38 14.33 -5.69
N ARG A 310 -1.65 15.19 -4.97
CA ARG A 310 -2.19 16.23 -4.08
C ARG A 310 -1.42 17.53 -4.33
N VAL A 311 -1.80 18.58 -3.61
CA VAL A 311 -1.10 19.87 -3.62
C VAL A 311 -0.10 19.91 -2.45
N PRO A 312 1.22 19.82 -2.69
CA PRO A 312 2.19 19.79 -1.60
C PRO A 312 2.51 21.21 -1.11
N ASP A 313 2.83 21.31 0.18
CA ASP A 313 3.29 22.53 0.86
C ASP A 313 4.80 22.46 1.09
N HIS A 314 5.24 21.36 1.69
CA HIS A 314 6.63 21.10 2.02
C HIS A 314 7.03 19.68 1.66
N VAL A 315 8.26 19.52 1.17
CA VAL A 315 8.88 18.22 0.93
C VAL A 315 10.18 18.17 1.73
N PHE A 316 10.25 17.22 2.65
CA PHE A 316 11.41 16.96 3.50
C PHE A 316 12.05 15.65 3.13
N VAL A 317 13.38 15.64 3.15
CA VAL A 317 14.18 14.43 3.00
C VAL A 317 15.21 14.36 4.11
N ARG A 318 15.62 13.14 4.49
CA ARG A 318 16.71 12.96 5.45
C ARG A 318 18.01 13.45 4.83
N SER A 319 18.27 13.02 3.60
CA SER A 319 19.37 13.50 2.75
C SER A 319 18.89 13.57 1.30
N ILE A 320 19.21 14.65 0.60
CA ILE A 320 18.81 14.92 -0.78
C ILE A 320 19.56 14.05 -1.79
N ASP A 321 20.75 13.59 -1.40
CA ASP A 321 21.62 12.73 -2.21
C ASP A 321 21.32 11.22 -2.02
N ASP A 322 20.35 10.87 -1.15
CA ASP A 322 19.91 9.49 -0.99
C ASP A 322 19.27 9.00 -2.30
N PRO A 323 19.78 7.91 -2.92
CA PRO A 323 19.24 7.39 -4.17
C PRO A 323 17.77 6.96 -4.07
N ASP A 324 17.29 6.60 -2.89
CA ASP A 324 15.90 6.16 -2.69
C ASP A 324 14.90 7.34 -2.72
N VAL A 325 15.34 8.57 -2.45
CA VAL A 325 14.46 9.76 -2.53
C VAL A 325 14.54 10.50 -3.87
N ALA A 326 15.36 10.02 -4.82
CA ALA A 326 15.60 10.70 -6.10
C ALA A 326 14.33 11.00 -6.90
N LEU A 327 13.31 10.11 -6.87
CA LEU A 327 12.00 10.36 -7.50
C LEU A 327 11.33 11.58 -6.89
N LEU A 328 11.22 11.57 -5.57
CA LEU A 328 10.52 12.59 -4.83
C LEU A 328 11.19 13.96 -5.05
N VAL A 329 12.52 14.00 -5.02
CA VAL A 329 13.30 15.21 -5.26
C VAL A 329 13.09 15.73 -6.68
N GLY A 330 13.14 14.88 -7.70
CA GLY A 330 12.91 15.30 -9.09
C GLY A 330 11.48 15.80 -9.31
N LEU A 331 10.48 15.10 -8.78
CA LEU A 331 9.07 15.50 -8.83
C LEU A 331 8.80 16.85 -8.16
N ALA A 332 9.39 17.05 -6.98
CA ALA A 332 9.24 18.31 -6.24
C ALA A 332 9.84 19.47 -7.04
N ARG A 333 11.05 19.28 -7.61
CA ARG A 333 11.71 20.29 -8.46
C ARG A 333 10.90 20.62 -9.71
N GLU A 334 10.33 19.63 -10.40
CA GLU A 334 9.47 19.84 -11.57
C GLU A 334 8.25 20.70 -11.22
N LYS A 335 7.69 20.52 -10.03
CA LYS A 335 6.56 21.30 -9.51
C LYS A 335 6.96 22.63 -8.86
N GLY A 336 8.25 23.00 -8.88
CA GLY A 336 8.77 24.22 -8.27
C GLY A 336 8.73 24.22 -6.74
N ILE A 337 8.71 23.05 -6.11
CA ILE A 337 8.61 22.88 -4.65
C ILE A 337 10.02 22.72 -4.08
N VAL A 338 10.32 23.51 -3.05
CA VAL A 338 11.61 23.43 -2.35
C VAL A 338 11.67 22.13 -1.55
N VAL A 339 12.75 21.37 -1.74
CA VAL A 339 13.06 20.18 -0.96
C VAL A 339 14.05 20.58 0.14
N THR A 340 13.67 20.32 1.39
CA THR A 340 14.47 20.68 2.56
C THR A 340 15.07 19.43 3.20
N GLU A 341 16.38 19.41 3.41
CA GLU A 341 17.04 18.38 4.21
C GLU A 341 16.80 18.61 5.70
N MET A 342 16.35 17.58 6.41
CA MET A 342 16.09 17.63 7.85
C MET A 342 16.88 16.60 8.67
N GLY A 343 17.71 15.78 8.02
CA GLY A 343 18.59 14.82 8.70
C GLY A 343 17.85 13.95 9.72
N GLY A 344 18.45 13.78 10.89
CA GLY A 344 17.91 12.95 11.98
C GLY A 344 16.57 13.42 12.54
N THR A 345 16.13 14.65 12.25
CA THR A 345 14.84 15.17 12.72
C THR A 345 13.65 14.41 12.12
N LEU A 346 13.82 13.73 10.98
CA LEU A 346 12.79 12.86 10.42
C LEU A 346 12.71 11.48 11.09
N GLY A 347 13.49 11.25 12.15
CA GLY A 347 13.56 9.97 12.84
C GLY A 347 13.91 8.85 11.86
N GLN A 348 13.08 7.82 11.80
CA GLN A 348 13.25 6.68 10.91
C GLN A 348 12.78 6.89 9.46
N TYR A 349 12.07 7.98 9.15
CA TYR A 349 11.66 8.28 7.78
C TYR A 349 12.80 8.89 6.97
N ARG A 350 12.88 8.50 5.71
CA ARG A 350 13.79 9.10 4.72
C ARG A 350 13.14 10.28 3.99
N ALA A 351 11.82 10.30 3.93
CA ALA A 351 11.08 11.42 3.35
C ALA A 351 9.75 11.68 4.05
N VAL A 352 9.31 12.94 4.01
CA VAL A 352 7.97 13.36 4.44
C VAL A 352 7.45 14.43 3.49
N THR A 353 6.18 14.38 3.12
CA THR A 353 5.51 15.50 2.42
C THR A 353 4.37 16.03 3.28
N ILE A 354 4.28 17.35 3.43
CA ILE A 354 3.11 18.03 4.01
C ILE A 354 2.24 18.53 2.86
N ILE A 355 0.95 18.23 2.91
CA ILE A 355 -0.05 18.69 1.95
C ILE A 355 -0.51 20.11 2.34
N LYS A 356 -0.64 20.99 1.35
CA LYS A 356 -1.05 22.39 1.53
C LYS A 356 -2.47 22.49 2.07
N LYS A 357 -2.71 23.44 2.97
CA LYS A 357 -4.05 23.85 3.38
C LYS A 357 -4.62 24.79 2.31
N VAL A 358 -5.75 24.45 1.71
CA VAL A 358 -6.35 25.24 0.61
C VAL A 358 -7.58 26.04 1.07
N LEU A 359 -7.96 25.92 2.34
CA LEU A 359 -9.10 26.60 2.97
C LEU A 359 -8.70 27.28 4.27
#